data_AF-A0A2V5UYZ3-F1
#
_entry.id   AF-A0A2V5UYZ3-F1
#
_cell.length_a   1.000
_cell.length_b   1.000
_cell.length_c   1.000
_cell.angle_alpha   90.00
_cell.angle_beta   90.00
_cell.angle_gamma   90.00
#
_symmetry.space_group_name_H-M   'P 1'
#
loop_
_entity.id
_entity.type
_entity.pdbx_description
1 polymer ?
#
loop_
_entity_poly.entity_id
_entity_poly.type
_entity_poly.pdbx_seq_one_letter_code
_entity_poly.pdbx_strand_id
1 'polypeptide(L)'
;MRVGGYAILGRTIDKCRALVAGDIGEYHFDCPLDNTLFGFKGVKGDDFKAQIENGASDQKIVEWLNRNGKKKTPEEITRWGIETEASSLYNDPEKRDFFSEEAKKLGLDPAKTTTFEWLETDDMVSHAQKAA
;
A
#
# COMPACT_ATOMS: atom_id res chain seq x y z
N MET A 1 6.57 -6.26 2.09
CA MET A 1 7.77 -6.12 1.21
C MET A 1 7.82 -4.74 0.54
N ARG A 2 9.04 -4.18 0.34
CA ARG A 2 9.25 -2.88 -0.34
C ARG A 2 9.59 -3.07 -1.82
N VAL A 3 9.17 -2.14 -2.66
CA VAL A 3 9.57 -2.06 -4.07
C VAL A 3 10.35 -0.77 -4.28
N GLY A 4 11.61 -0.87 -4.71
CA GLY A 4 12.49 0.31 -4.87
C GLY A 4 12.71 1.12 -3.58
N GLY A 5 12.61 0.49 -2.42
CA GLY A 5 12.70 1.15 -1.10
C GLY A 5 11.41 1.77 -0.59
N TYR A 6 10.36 1.83 -1.41
CA TYR A 6 9.04 2.33 -1.00
C TYR A 6 8.20 1.22 -0.37
N ALA A 7 7.76 1.45 0.86
CA ALA A 7 6.70 0.67 1.48
C ALA A 7 5.37 0.86 0.73
N ILE A 8 4.46 -0.12 0.79
CA ILE A 8 3.15 -0.16 0.11
C ILE A 8 3.20 -0.21 -1.43
N LEU A 9 4.27 0.25 -2.08
CA LEU A 9 4.31 0.41 -3.55
C LEU A 9 3.90 -0.84 -4.32
N GLY A 10 4.34 -2.04 -3.94
CA GLY A 10 3.94 -3.28 -4.59
C GLY A 10 2.41 -3.46 -4.62
N ARG A 11 1.75 -3.32 -3.46
CA ARG A 11 0.29 -3.41 -3.33
C ARG A 11 -0.41 -2.34 -4.17
N THR A 12 0.10 -1.11 -4.19
CA THR A 12 -0.47 -0.01 -4.99
C THR A 12 -0.36 -0.30 -6.49
N ILE A 13 0.78 -0.85 -6.94
CA ILE A 13 0.97 -1.28 -8.34
C ILE A 13 -0.06 -2.36 -8.70
N ASP A 14 -0.18 -3.40 -7.87
CA ASP A 14 -1.06 -4.53 -8.14
C ASP A 14 -2.53 -4.10 -8.20
N LYS A 15 -2.97 -3.28 -7.24
CA LYS A 15 -4.32 -2.68 -7.24
C LYS A 15 -4.58 -1.83 -8.48
N CYS A 16 -3.60 -1.01 -8.88
CA CYS A 16 -3.73 -0.17 -10.06
C CYS A 16 -3.82 -1.01 -11.35
N ARG A 17 -3.02 -2.07 -11.46
CA ARG A 17 -3.09 -3.02 -12.58
C ARG A 17 -4.43 -3.73 -12.64
N ALA A 18 -4.93 -4.20 -11.49
CA ALA A 18 -6.24 -4.82 -11.39
C ALA A 18 -7.36 -3.85 -11.79
N LEU A 19 -7.28 -2.57 -11.40
CA LEU A 19 -8.20 -1.53 -11.85
C LEU A 19 -8.16 -1.35 -13.37
N VAL A 20 -6.97 -1.19 -13.94
CA VAL A 20 -6.79 -0.98 -15.39
C VAL A 20 -7.25 -2.19 -16.20
N ALA A 21 -7.08 -3.40 -15.67
CA ALA A 21 -7.56 -4.63 -16.29
C ALA A 21 -9.09 -4.86 -16.13
N GLY A 22 -9.76 -4.07 -15.28
CA GLY A 22 -11.19 -4.26 -14.96
C GLY A 22 -11.48 -5.43 -14.01
N ASP A 23 -10.48 -5.88 -13.24
CA ASP A 23 -10.54 -7.05 -12.34
C ASP A 23 -10.12 -6.69 -10.90
N ILE A 24 -10.51 -5.51 -10.42
CA ILE A 24 -10.12 -5.03 -9.09
C ILE A 24 -10.92 -5.69 -7.94
N GLY A 25 -12.07 -6.28 -8.24
CA GLY A 25 -12.96 -6.85 -7.21
C GLY A 25 -13.41 -5.80 -6.19
N GLU A 26 -13.26 -6.11 -4.90
CA GLU A 26 -13.63 -5.21 -3.79
C GLU A 26 -12.53 -4.21 -3.42
N TYR A 27 -11.34 -4.34 -3.99
CA TYR A 27 -10.25 -3.41 -3.72
C TYR A 27 -10.52 -2.05 -4.37
N HIS A 28 -10.03 -1.00 -3.73
CA HIS A 28 -10.15 0.37 -4.24
C HIS A 28 -8.76 0.97 -4.41
N PHE A 29 -8.35 1.26 -5.65
CA PHE A 29 -7.13 2.02 -5.93
C PHE A 29 -7.31 3.48 -5.49
N ASP A 30 -6.21 4.14 -5.15
CA ASP A 30 -6.19 5.51 -4.60
C ASP A 30 -6.94 5.63 -3.27
N CYS A 31 -6.88 4.56 -2.46
CA CYS A 31 -7.46 4.56 -1.12
C CYS A 31 -6.55 5.30 -0.11
N PRO A 32 -7.00 5.52 1.14
CA PRO A 32 -6.18 6.19 2.16
C PRO A 32 -4.78 5.59 2.35
N LEU A 33 -4.63 4.27 2.18
CA LEU A 33 -3.34 3.59 2.30
C LEU A 33 -2.40 3.91 1.14
N ASP A 34 -2.89 3.89 -0.11
CA ASP A 34 -2.09 4.30 -1.28
C ASP A 34 -1.69 5.79 -1.17
N ASN A 35 -2.58 6.60 -0.60
CA ASN A 35 -2.35 8.02 -0.36
C ASN A 35 -1.24 8.31 0.66
N THR A 36 -0.85 7.35 1.50
CA THR A 36 0.35 7.51 2.34
C THR A 36 1.62 7.64 1.47
N LEU A 37 1.72 6.84 0.41
CA LEU A 37 2.80 6.90 -0.57
C LEU A 37 2.67 8.15 -1.47
N PHE A 38 1.48 8.40 -2.01
CA PHE A 38 1.25 9.54 -2.89
C PHE A 38 1.48 10.87 -2.19
N GLY A 39 1.03 11.00 -0.94
CA GLY A 39 1.29 12.17 -0.10
C GLY A 39 2.77 12.36 0.22
N PHE A 40 3.49 11.28 0.55
CA PHE A 40 4.93 11.31 0.80
C PHE A 40 5.71 11.81 -0.42
N LYS A 41 5.38 11.30 -1.60
CA LYS A 41 6.00 11.71 -2.87
C LYS A 41 5.39 12.94 -3.50
N GLY A 42 4.28 13.46 -3.00
CA GLY A 42 3.57 14.61 -3.58
C GLY A 42 3.16 14.37 -5.03
N VAL A 43 2.69 13.16 -5.34
CA VAL A 43 2.14 12.78 -6.66
C VAL A 43 0.65 12.48 -6.51
N LYS A 44 -0.09 12.38 -7.63
CA LYS A 44 -1.50 12.00 -7.62
C LYS A 44 -1.68 10.55 -8.09
N GLY A 45 -2.75 9.90 -7.61
CA GLY A 45 -3.13 8.56 -8.05
C GLY A 45 -3.36 8.48 -9.56
N ASP A 46 -3.97 9.49 -10.16
CA ASP A 46 -4.19 9.55 -11.62
C ASP A 46 -2.90 9.56 -12.44
N ASP A 47 -1.89 10.33 -12.00
CA ASP A 47 -0.59 10.38 -12.70
C ASP A 47 0.14 9.04 -12.61
N PHE A 48 0.01 8.36 -11.46
CA PHE A 48 0.52 7.01 -11.24
C PHE A 48 -0.20 6.00 -12.13
N LYS A 49 -1.53 6.05 -12.19
CA LYS A 49 -2.37 5.19 -13.03
C LYS A 49 -2.02 5.34 -14.50
N ALA A 50 -1.78 6.55 -14.97
CA ALA A 50 -1.33 6.80 -16.33
C ALA A 50 -0.01 6.09 -16.66
N GLN A 51 0.92 5.91 -15.71
CA GLN A 51 2.14 5.13 -15.95
C GLN A 51 1.81 3.65 -16.16
N ILE A 52 0.91 3.09 -15.34
CA ILE A 52 0.48 1.69 -15.44
C ILE A 52 -0.26 1.44 -16.76
N GLU A 53 -1.15 2.34 -17.18
CA GLU A 53 -1.87 2.26 -18.46
C GLU A 53 -0.92 2.27 -19.67
N ASN A 54 0.23 2.96 -19.54
CA ASN A 54 1.30 2.97 -20.54
C ASN A 54 2.24 1.74 -20.46
N GLY A 55 1.88 0.71 -19.69
CA GLY A 55 2.64 -0.54 -19.60
C GLY A 55 3.93 -0.44 -18.77
N ALA A 56 3.97 0.44 -17.77
CA ALA A 56 5.11 0.52 -16.86
C ALA A 56 5.30 -0.78 -16.04
N SER A 57 6.52 -1.30 -16.05
CA SER A 57 6.98 -2.33 -15.10
C SER A 57 7.18 -1.71 -13.71
N ASP A 58 7.33 -2.55 -12.68
CA ASP A 58 7.59 -2.09 -11.32
C ASP A 58 8.83 -1.20 -11.23
N GLN A 59 9.89 -1.59 -11.95
CA GLN A 59 11.10 -0.79 -12.06
C GLN A 59 10.83 0.57 -12.68
N LYS A 60 10.03 0.65 -13.76
CA LYS A 60 9.67 1.92 -14.39
C LYS A 60 8.85 2.81 -13.46
N ILE A 61 7.98 2.22 -12.63
CA ILE A 61 7.22 2.94 -11.60
C ILE A 61 8.14 3.50 -10.51
N VAL A 62 9.10 2.70 -10.02
CA VAL A 62 10.11 3.17 -9.06
C VAL A 62 10.91 4.34 -9.63
N GLU A 63 11.40 4.19 -10.86
CA GLU A 63 12.12 5.25 -11.56
C GLU A 63 11.28 6.51 -11.75
N TRP A 64 9.99 6.35 -12.08
CA TRP A 64 9.06 7.47 -12.20
C TRP A 64 8.86 8.18 -10.85
N LEU A 65 8.65 7.44 -9.76
CA LEU A 65 8.52 8.02 -8.42
C LEU A 65 9.80 8.77 -8.02
N ASN A 66 10.98 8.20 -8.27
CA ASN A 66 12.25 8.83 -7.97
C ASN A 66 12.44 10.17 -8.71
N ARG A 67 11.87 10.31 -9.92
CA ARG A 67 11.99 11.53 -10.74
C ARG A 67 10.86 12.55 -10.51
N ASN A 68 9.66 12.13 -10.12
CA ASN A 68 8.46 12.97 -10.10
C ASN A 68 7.99 13.32 -8.69
N GLY A 69 7.24 14.42 -8.58
CA GLY A 69 6.76 14.95 -7.30
C GLY A 69 7.88 15.54 -6.43
N LYS A 70 7.74 15.43 -5.10
CA LYS A 70 8.73 15.89 -4.12
C LYS A 70 9.99 15.04 -4.20
N LYS A 71 11.15 15.69 -4.33
CA LYS A 71 12.45 15.02 -4.23
C LYS A 71 12.62 14.42 -2.83
N LYS A 72 13.12 13.19 -2.78
CA LYS A 72 13.41 12.46 -1.55
C LYS A 72 14.78 11.83 -1.64
N THR A 73 15.57 11.96 -0.58
CA THR A 73 16.86 11.26 -0.50
C THR A 73 16.63 9.77 -0.22
N PRO A 74 17.62 8.89 -0.53
CA PRO A 74 17.54 7.48 -0.16
C PRO A 74 17.28 7.25 1.34
N GLU A 75 17.82 8.10 2.20
CA GLU A 75 17.64 8.06 3.65
C GLU A 75 16.21 8.44 4.05
N GLU A 76 15.63 9.47 3.43
CA GLU A 76 14.23 9.84 3.66
C GLU A 76 13.27 8.71 3.24
N ILE A 77 13.52 8.07 2.09
CA ILE A 77 12.71 6.95 1.60
C ILE A 77 12.83 5.77 2.58
N THR A 78 14.05 5.46 3.02
CA THR A 78 14.30 4.38 3.97
C THR A 78 13.60 4.63 5.30
N ARG A 79 13.76 5.83 5.86
CA ARG A 79 13.14 6.26 7.11
C ARG A 79 11.62 6.19 7.04
N TRP A 80 11.03 6.80 6.00
CA TRP A 80 9.60 6.78 5.77
C TRP A 80 9.07 5.35 5.64
N GLY A 81 9.78 4.48 4.92
CA GLY A 81 9.39 3.08 4.80
C GLY A 81 9.37 2.36 6.15
N ILE A 82 10.36 2.59 7.02
CA ILE A 82 10.42 1.97 8.36
C ILE A 82 9.25 2.46 9.21
N GLU A 83 9.00 3.76 9.21
CA GLU A 83 7.90 4.37 9.98
C GLU A 83 6.53 3.91 9.48
N THR A 84 6.37 3.77 8.17
CA THR A 84 5.12 3.31 7.53
C THR A 84 4.84 1.85 7.88
N GLU A 85 5.85 0.99 7.84
CA GLU A 85 5.74 -0.43 8.23
C GLU A 85 5.44 -0.60 9.73
N ALA A 86 6.05 0.23 10.59
CA ALA A 86 5.80 0.23 12.02
C ALA A 86 4.47 0.90 12.43
N SER A 87 3.79 1.56 11.49
CA SER A 87 2.53 2.26 11.77
C SER A 87 1.35 1.29 11.93
N SER A 88 0.39 1.69 12.76
CA SER A 88 -0.85 0.95 12.96
C SER A 88 -2.04 1.89 12.82
N LEU A 89 -3.03 1.47 12.02
CA LEU A 89 -4.34 2.13 11.93
C LEU A 89 -5.06 2.19 13.28
N TYR A 90 -4.67 1.34 14.24
CA TYR A 90 -5.12 1.44 15.63
C TYR A 90 -4.82 2.82 16.25
N ASN A 91 -3.74 3.48 15.83
CA ASN A 91 -3.35 4.78 16.37
C ASN A 91 -4.12 5.95 15.73
N ASP A 92 -4.86 5.72 14.66
CA ASP A 92 -5.71 6.70 14.00
C ASP A 92 -7.14 6.61 14.56
N PRO A 93 -7.66 7.62 15.28
CA PRO A 93 -8.99 7.57 15.88
C PRO A 93 -10.12 7.29 14.89
N GLU A 94 -9.99 7.74 13.63
CA GLU A 94 -11.03 7.55 12.61
C GLU A 94 -11.04 6.13 12.05
N LYS A 95 -9.91 5.43 12.12
CA LYS A 95 -9.71 4.11 11.52
C LYS A 95 -9.58 2.99 12.55
N ARG A 96 -9.44 3.35 13.83
CA ARG A 96 -9.21 2.42 14.95
C ARG A 96 -10.30 1.34 15.02
N ASP A 97 -11.56 1.73 14.95
CA ASP A 97 -12.67 0.78 15.12
C ASP A 97 -12.72 -0.21 13.96
N PHE A 98 -12.63 0.29 12.72
CA PHE A 98 -12.54 -0.54 11.53
C PHE A 98 -11.36 -1.52 11.61
N PHE A 99 -10.16 -1.01 11.89
CA PHE A 99 -8.96 -1.83 12.00
C PHE A 99 -9.08 -2.87 13.12
N SER A 100 -9.66 -2.50 14.25
CA SER A 100 -9.84 -3.40 15.38
C SER A 100 -10.77 -4.56 15.05
N GLU A 101 -11.85 -4.30 14.32
CA GLU A 101 -12.77 -5.36 13.90
C GLU A 101 -12.12 -6.29 12.85
N GLU A 102 -11.44 -5.74 11.84
CA GLU A 102 -10.76 -6.56 10.83
C GLU A 102 -9.61 -7.40 11.41
N ALA A 103 -8.78 -6.82 12.29
CA ALA A 103 -7.69 -7.54 12.94
C ALA A 103 -8.21 -8.70 13.82
N LYS A 104 -9.30 -8.49 14.58
CA LYS A 104 -9.92 -9.55 15.40
C LYS A 104 -10.47 -10.71 14.58
N LYS A 105 -11.03 -10.46 13.38
CA LYS A 105 -11.51 -11.53 12.47
C LYS A 105 -10.40 -12.51 12.11
N LEU A 106 -9.16 -12.04 12.09
CA LEU A 106 -7.96 -12.82 11.81
C LEU A 106 -7.27 -13.34 13.08
N GLY A 107 -7.86 -13.13 14.26
CA GLY A 107 -7.28 -13.55 15.55
C GLY A 107 -6.09 -12.69 16.03
N LEU A 108 -5.91 -11.50 15.47
CA LEU A 108 -4.83 -10.58 15.84
C LEU A 108 -5.24 -9.65 16.99
N ASP A 109 -4.28 -9.23 17.82
CA ASP A 109 -4.46 -8.23 18.88
C ASP A 109 -4.31 -6.81 18.26
N PRO A 110 -5.40 -6.04 18.07
CA PRO A 110 -5.32 -4.76 17.35
C PRO A 110 -4.36 -3.76 17.97
N ALA A 111 -4.18 -3.80 19.30
CA ALA A 111 -3.30 -2.86 20.00
C ALA A 111 -1.81 -3.16 19.81
N LYS A 112 -1.47 -4.35 19.29
CA LYS A 112 -0.08 -4.82 19.08
C LYS A 112 0.24 -5.14 17.63
N THR A 113 -0.75 -5.00 16.74
CA THR A 113 -0.63 -5.37 15.33
C THR A 113 -0.43 -4.12 14.49
N THR A 114 0.60 -4.13 13.67
CA THR A 114 0.82 -3.09 12.66
C THR A 114 -0.17 -3.25 11.50
N THR A 115 -0.37 -2.17 10.75
CA THR A 115 -1.22 -2.24 9.53
C THR A 115 -0.68 -3.28 8.55
N PHE A 116 0.64 -3.42 8.45
CA PHE A 116 1.29 -4.36 7.54
C PHE A 116 1.11 -5.81 7.98
N GLU A 117 1.29 -6.13 9.27
CA GLU A 117 1.06 -7.49 9.77
C GLU A 117 -0.39 -7.93 9.55
N TRP A 118 -1.35 -7.02 9.76
CA TRP A 118 -2.74 -7.28 9.44
C TRP A 118 -2.94 -7.56 7.94
N LEU A 119 -2.43 -6.69 7.06
CA LEU A 119 -2.55 -6.86 5.60
C LEU A 119 -1.87 -8.12 5.06
N GLU A 120 -0.73 -8.51 5.62
CA GLU A 120 -0.02 -9.74 5.23
C GLU A 120 -0.80 -10.98 5.69
N THR A 121 -1.40 -10.94 6.88
CA THR A 121 -2.25 -12.02 7.39
C THR A 121 -3.53 -12.14 6.57
N ASP A 122 -4.18 -11.03 6.25
CA ASP A 122 -5.40 -10.97 5.44
C ASP A 122 -5.18 -11.55 4.03
N ASP A 123 -4.10 -11.12 3.36
CA ASP A 123 -3.71 -11.64 2.06
C ASP A 123 -3.45 -13.17 2.14
N MET A 124 -2.72 -13.64 3.14
CA MET A 124 -2.42 -15.06 3.31
C MET A 124 -3.68 -15.91 3.46
N VAL A 125 -4.64 -15.46 4.28
CA VAL A 125 -5.93 -16.16 4.47
C VAL A 125 -6.76 -16.13 3.19
N SER A 126 -6.85 -14.97 2.53
CA SER A 126 -7.58 -14.79 1.28
C SER A 126 -7.03 -15.67 0.15
N HIS A 127 -5.71 -15.80 0.04
CA HIS A 127 -5.08 -16.66 -0.95
C HIS A 127 -5.25 -18.16 -0.62
N ALA A 128 -5.19 -18.55 0.65
CA ALA A 128 -5.43 -19.93 1.06
C ALA A 128 -6.86 -20.37 0.75
N GLN A 129 -7.86 -19.49 0.95
CA GLN A 129 -9.26 -19.76 0.63
C GLN A 129 -9.51 -19.86 -0.88
N LYS A 130 -8.80 -19.10 -1.71
CA LYS A 130 -8.90 -19.18 -3.18
C LYS A 130 -8.24 -20.46 -3.76
N ALA A 131 -7.37 -21.11 -3.01
CA ALA A 131 -6.66 -22.32 -3.43
C ALA A 131 -7.34 -23.64 -2.98
N ALA A 132 -8.41 -23.54 -2.17
CA ALA A 132 -9.21 -24.66 -1.68
C ALA A 132 -10.47 -24.88 -2.54
#